data_AF-A0A2G4IFI6-F1
#
_entry.id   AF-A0A2G4IFI6-F1
#
_cell.length_a   1.000
_cell.length_b   1.000
_cell.length_c   1.000
_cell.angle_alpha   90.00
_cell.angle_beta   90.00
_cell.angle_gamma   90.00
#
_symmetry.space_group_name_H-M   'P 1'
#
loop_
_entity.id
_entity.type
_entity.pdbx_description
1 polymer ?
#
loop_
_entity_poly.entity_id
_entity_poly.type
_entity_poly.pdbx_seq_one_letter_code
_entity_poly.pdbx_strand_id
1 'polypeptide(L)'
;MIVRRVLILTFVVSPLVASAQRRGTRSNFDEMIASSPIGLKLSNRDVEEMNPVRLLVDKRKNLQLTDDQLKSLKEMDGKVREQNKPHLTVLDSLRSAMRQRAGADAEMERVRAMVTREEVVGVVRAIRGNYDTALREALLLLDATQAPKADELLKKQAAKAEETLNENMGGGRSGMGGGRRGRPPA
;
A
#
# COMPACT_ATOMS: atom_id res chain seq x y z
N MET A 1 -23.02 48.43 51.94
CA MET A 1 -23.37 47.00 52.03
C MET A 1 -23.19 46.40 50.63
N ILE A 2 -22.12 45.64 50.45
CA ILE A 2 -21.66 45.16 49.13
C ILE A 2 -22.29 43.78 48.87
N VAL A 3 -23.12 43.70 47.84
CA VAL A 3 -23.83 42.47 47.45
C VAL A 3 -22.91 41.63 46.56
N ARG A 4 -22.40 40.52 47.09
CA ARG A 4 -21.67 39.49 46.34
C ARG A 4 -22.64 38.76 45.41
N ARG A 5 -22.44 38.88 44.10
CA ARG A 5 -23.05 37.99 43.09
C ARG A 5 -21.95 37.10 42.54
N VAL A 6 -22.00 35.82 42.91
CA VAL A 6 -21.14 34.77 42.35
C VAL A 6 -21.82 34.25 41.08
N LEU A 7 -21.26 34.56 39.93
CA LEU A 7 -21.63 33.96 38.64
C LEU A 7 -20.60 32.87 38.33
N ILE A 8 -21.01 31.61 38.49
CA ILE A 8 -20.26 30.44 38.03
C ILE A 8 -20.55 30.30 36.54
N LEU A 9 -19.60 30.72 35.70
CA LEU A 9 -19.64 30.50 34.25
C LEU A 9 -18.94 29.18 33.96
N THR A 10 -19.69 28.09 33.91
CA THR A 10 -19.18 26.78 33.50
C THR A 10 -18.78 26.80 32.03
N PHE A 11 -17.47 26.69 31.80
CA PHE A 11 -16.84 26.38 30.52
C PHE A 11 -17.34 25.02 30.02
N VAL A 12 -18.10 24.97 28.93
CA VAL A 12 -18.29 23.76 28.13
C VAL A 12 -17.55 23.96 26.82
N VAL A 13 -16.26 23.64 26.86
CA VAL A 13 -15.48 23.29 25.68
C VAL A 13 -15.75 21.82 25.43
N SER A 14 -16.30 21.46 24.27
CA SER A 14 -15.68 20.42 23.45
C SER A 14 -16.17 20.44 22.00
N PRO A 15 -15.26 20.15 21.04
CA PRO A 15 -15.48 20.29 19.61
C PRO A 15 -16.00 18.97 19.01
N LEU A 16 -17.09 19.04 18.26
CA LEU A 16 -17.51 17.95 17.35
C LEU A 16 -16.73 18.06 16.03
N VAL A 17 -15.41 17.88 16.10
CA VAL A 17 -14.67 17.39 14.94
C VAL A 17 -14.90 15.90 14.93
N ALA A 18 -15.84 15.45 14.10
CA ALA A 18 -16.01 14.05 13.74
C ALA A 18 -14.78 13.61 12.91
N SER A 19 -13.66 13.45 13.59
CA SER A 19 -12.46 12.83 13.05
C SER A 19 -12.58 11.33 13.16
N ALA A 20 -12.30 10.68 12.03
CA ALA A 20 -11.78 9.32 11.95
C ALA A 20 -12.74 8.18 12.35
N GLN A 21 -13.39 7.63 11.32
CA GLN A 21 -13.20 6.21 11.01
C GLN A 21 -13.39 6.00 9.51
N ARG A 22 -12.46 6.55 8.71
CA ARG A 22 -12.12 5.89 7.45
C ARG A 22 -11.46 4.58 7.88
N ARG A 23 -12.30 3.57 8.09
CA ARG A 23 -11.93 2.17 8.31
C ARG A 23 -11.18 1.77 7.06
N GLY A 24 -9.90 2.11 7.01
CA GLY A 24 -8.97 1.51 6.09
C GLY A 24 -9.11 0.04 6.33
N THR A 25 -9.65 -0.66 5.34
CA THR A 25 -9.50 -2.09 5.18
C THR A 25 -8.06 -2.39 5.56
N ARG A 26 -7.84 -2.96 6.75
CA ARG A 26 -6.56 -3.61 7.04
C ARG A 26 -6.52 -4.73 6.03
N SER A 27 -5.79 -4.49 4.95
CA SER A 27 -5.55 -5.47 3.88
C SER A 27 -5.09 -6.76 4.56
N ASN A 28 -5.68 -7.90 4.17
CA ASN A 28 -5.35 -9.26 4.63
C ASN A 28 -3.93 -9.70 4.20
N PHE A 29 -3.00 -8.75 4.16
CA PHE A 29 -1.68 -8.85 3.58
C PHE A 29 -0.80 -9.82 4.36
N ASP A 30 -0.81 -9.75 5.70
CA ASP A 30 -0.07 -10.68 6.55
C ASP A 30 -0.58 -12.12 6.42
N GLU A 31 -1.91 -12.31 6.35
CA GLU A 31 -2.56 -13.64 6.30
C GLU A 31 -2.36 -14.33 4.94
N MET A 32 -2.41 -13.56 3.85
CA MET A 32 -2.19 -14.06 2.50
C MET A 32 -0.74 -14.51 2.25
N ILE A 33 0.21 -13.93 2.97
CA ILE A 33 1.63 -14.17 2.77
C ILE A 33 2.10 -15.45 3.46
N ALA A 34 1.45 -15.85 4.56
CA ALA A 34 1.72 -17.08 5.27
C ALA A 34 1.34 -18.37 4.49
N SER A 35 0.47 -18.28 3.48
CA SER A 35 -0.15 -19.44 2.81
C SER A 35 0.40 -19.77 1.41
N SER A 36 1.42 -19.04 0.93
CA SER A 36 1.85 -19.06 -0.47
C SER A 36 3.10 -19.92 -0.74
N PRO A 37 3.13 -20.73 -1.83
CA PRO A 37 4.31 -21.49 -2.23
C PRO A 37 5.52 -20.59 -2.56
N ILE A 38 6.71 -21.19 -2.49
CA ILE A 38 8.02 -20.53 -2.57
C ILE A 38 8.21 -19.86 -3.95
N GLY A 39 8.32 -18.53 -3.96
CA GLY A 39 8.68 -17.74 -5.14
C GLY A 39 8.13 -16.32 -5.10
N LEU A 40 9.01 -15.32 -4.94
CA LEU A 40 8.66 -13.91 -5.09
C LEU A 40 8.78 -13.51 -6.55
N LYS A 41 7.65 -13.11 -7.17
CA LYS A 41 7.63 -12.57 -8.53
C LYS A 41 7.58 -11.05 -8.56
N LEU A 42 7.33 -10.41 -7.42
CA LEU A 42 7.22 -8.97 -7.29
C LEU A 42 8.51 -8.27 -7.75
N SER A 43 8.38 -7.36 -8.69
CA SER A 43 9.49 -6.55 -9.21
C SER A 43 9.41 -5.11 -8.74
N ASN A 44 10.53 -4.40 -8.82
CA ASN A 44 10.57 -2.96 -8.53
C ASN A 44 9.58 -2.18 -9.41
N ARG A 45 9.43 -2.59 -10.67
CA ARG A 45 8.48 -1.98 -11.61
C ARG A 45 7.04 -2.10 -11.09
N ASP A 46 6.64 -3.28 -10.63
CA ASP A 46 5.29 -3.50 -10.10
C ASP A 46 5.01 -2.56 -8.92
N VAL A 47 5.99 -2.37 -8.04
CA VAL A 47 5.87 -1.48 -6.87
C VAL A 47 5.90 0.00 -7.27
N GLU A 48 6.66 0.39 -8.29
CA GLU A 48 6.67 1.76 -8.82
C GLU A 48 5.36 2.13 -9.52
N GLU A 49 4.69 1.18 -10.19
CA GLU A 49 3.39 1.39 -10.84
C GLU A 49 2.24 1.62 -9.83
N MET A 50 2.45 1.27 -8.56
CA MET A 50 1.52 1.55 -7.46
C MET A 50 1.58 2.99 -6.95
N ASN A 51 2.51 3.81 -7.45
CA ASN A 51 2.65 5.20 -7.02
C ASN A 51 1.38 6.02 -7.36
N PRO A 52 0.65 6.52 -6.35
CA PRO A 52 -0.60 7.24 -6.57
C PRO A 52 -0.38 8.67 -7.09
N VAL A 53 0.74 9.30 -6.76
CA VAL A 53 1.05 10.66 -7.25
C VAL A 53 1.34 10.62 -8.75
N ARG A 54 2.09 9.61 -9.20
CA ARG A 54 2.31 9.35 -10.63
C ARG A 54 1.00 9.15 -11.39
N LEU A 55 0.05 8.42 -10.81
CA LEU A 55 -1.27 8.27 -11.43
C LEU A 55 -1.97 9.61 -11.63
N LEU A 56 -1.92 10.52 -10.65
CA LEU A 56 -2.53 11.85 -10.79
C LEU A 56 -1.87 12.66 -11.92
N VAL A 57 -0.54 12.59 -12.05
CA VAL A 57 0.22 13.21 -13.15
C VAL A 57 -0.19 12.63 -14.51
N ASP A 58 -0.29 11.31 -14.61
CA ASP A 58 -0.68 10.62 -15.84
C ASP A 58 -2.12 10.93 -16.24
N LYS A 59 -3.00 11.14 -15.25
CA LYS A 59 -4.42 11.49 -15.41
C LYS A 59 -4.68 12.99 -15.44
N ARG A 60 -3.65 13.83 -15.64
CA ARG A 60 -3.77 15.30 -15.70
C ARG A 60 -4.92 15.84 -16.55
N LYS A 61 -5.18 15.25 -17.72
CA LYS A 61 -6.26 15.69 -18.62
C LYS A 61 -7.63 15.35 -18.06
N ASN A 62 -7.78 14.16 -17.47
CA ASN A 62 -9.04 13.71 -16.87
C ASN A 62 -9.38 14.51 -15.61
N LEU A 63 -8.35 14.89 -14.86
CA LEU A 63 -8.42 15.72 -13.67
C LEU A 63 -8.44 17.22 -13.98
N GLN A 64 -8.23 17.63 -15.24
CA GLN A 64 -8.18 19.05 -15.62
C GLN A 64 -7.20 19.84 -14.74
N LEU A 65 -6.01 19.28 -14.49
CA LEU A 65 -5.00 19.92 -13.66
C LEU A 65 -4.46 21.19 -14.32
N THR A 66 -4.26 22.24 -13.52
CA THR A 66 -3.52 23.42 -13.95
C THR A 66 -2.03 23.10 -14.13
N ASP A 67 -1.30 23.95 -14.85
CA ASP A 67 0.14 23.77 -15.04
C ASP A 67 0.91 23.81 -13.71
N ASP A 68 0.48 24.66 -12.79
CA ASP A 68 1.07 24.76 -11.44
C ASP A 68 0.81 23.49 -10.63
N GLN A 69 -0.42 22.98 -10.60
CA GLN A 69 -0.76 21.71 -9.94
C GLN A 69 0.07 20.56 -10.53
N LEU A 70 0.16 20.49 -11.86
CA LEU A 70 0.93 19.46 -12.56
C LEU A 70 2.42 19.53 -12.23
N LYS A 71 2.99 20.73 -12.15
CA LYS A 71 4.38 20.95 -11.77
C LYS A 71 4.63 20.44 -10.35
N SER A 72 3.82 20.86 -9.38
CA SER A 72 3.95 20.40 -7.99
C SER A 72 3.80 18.88 -7.85
N LEU A 73 2.86 18.27 -8.58
CA LEU A 73 2.68 16.81 -8.58
C LEU A 73 3.89 16.07 -9.18
N LYS A 74 4.51 16.60 -10.24
CA LYS A 74 5.76 16.03 -10.80
C LYS A 74 6.92 16.15 -9.83
N GLU A 75 7.03 17.26 -9.11
CA GLU A 75 8.06 17.44 -8.08
C GLU A 75 7.87 16.44 -6.92
N MET A 76 6.63 16.24 -6.46
CA MET A 76 6.32 15.22 -5.45
C MET A 76 6.58 13.80 -5.94
N ASP A 77 6.22 13.46 -7.18
CA ASP A 77 6.56 12.17 -7.81
C ASP A 77 8.08 11.95 -7.82
N GLY A 78 8.85 12.96 -8.25
CA GLY A 78 10.31 12.91 -8.22
C GLY A 78 10.84 12.66 -6.81
N LYS A 79 10.38 13.43 -5.81
CA LYS A 79 10.82 13.30 -4.42
C LYS A 79 10.53 11.91 -3.85
N VAL A 80 9.32 11.38 -4.03
CA VAL A 80 8.95 10.08 -3.46
C VAL A 80 9.68 8.93 -4.16
N ARG A 81 9.96 9.06 -5.47
CA ARG A 81 10.80 8.10 -6.20
C ARG A 81 12.24 8.09 -5.66
N GLU A 82 12.84 9.26 -5.48
CA GLU A 82 14.17 9.38 -4.88
C GLU A 82 14.21 8.81 -3.46
N GLN A 83 13.20 9.11 -2.63
CA GLN A 83 13.07 8.58 -1.27
C GLN A 83 12.95 7.05 -1.26
N ASN A 84 12.28 6.46 -2.25
CA ASN A 84 12.05 5.02 -2.33
C ASN A 84 13.20 4.24 -2.98
N LYS A 85 14.16 4.89 -3.65
CA LYS A 85 15.34 4.21 -4.24
C LYS A 85 16.03 3.21 -3.30
N PRO A 86 16.41 3.55 -2.06
CA PRO A 86 17.05 2.59 -1.16
C PRO A 86 16.15 1.38 -0.87
N HIS A 87 14.85 1.58 -0.69
CA HIS A 87 13.91 0.48 -0.46
C HIS A 87 13.78 -0.43 -1.69
N LEU A 88 13.77 0.13 -2.90
CA LEU A 88 13.74 -0.64 -4.15
C LEU A 88 15.03 -1.45 -4.37
N THR A 89 16.18 -0.94 -3.94
CA THR A 89 17.44 -1.72 -3.96
C THR A 89 17.39 -2.90 -2.99
N VAL A 90 16.84 -2.71 -1.79
CA VAL A 90 16.64 -3.79 -0.82
C VAL A 90 15.66 -4.83 -1.37
N LEU A 91 14.54 -4.40 -1.96
CA LEU A 91 13.55 -5.30 -2.57
C LEU A 91 14.17 -6.19 -3.65
N ASP A 92 14.99 -5.63 -4.54
CA ASP A 92 15.66 -6.40 -5.58
C ASP A 92 16.65 -7.43 -5.00
N SER A 93 17.37 -7.04 -3.94
CA SER A 93 18.29 -7.91 -3.21
C SER A 93 17.56 -9.08 -2.54
N LEU A 94 16.44 -8.81 -1.87
CA LEU A 94 15.59 -9.83 -1.23
C LEU A 94 15.00 -10.79 -2.28
N ARG A 95 14.56 -10.26 -3.43
CA ARG A 95 14.10 -11.08 -4.56
C ARG A 95 15.18 -12.02 -5.06
N SER A 96 16.42 -11.56 -5.17
CA SER A 96 17.56 -12.42 -5.53
C SER A 96 17.82 -13.47 -4.45
N ALA A 97 17.73 -13.09 -3.17
CA ALA A 97 17.92 -13.99 -2.03
C ALA A 97 16.84 -15.08 -1.92
N MET A 98 15.65 -14.88 -2.48
CA MET A 98 14.58 -15.88 -2.54
C MET A 98 14.74 -16.92 -3.65
N ARG A 99 15.72 -16.77 -4.56
CA ARG A 99 16.00 -17.80 -5.57
C ARG A 99 16.56 -19.04 -4.88
N GLN A 100 15.97 -20.20 -5.17
CA GLN A 100 16.44 -21.48 -4.63
C GLN A 100 17.89 -21.71 -4.99
N ARG A 101 18.68 -22.12 -4.00
CA ARG A 101 20.08 -22.50 -4.19
C ARG A 101 20.15 -23.99 -4.49
N ALA A 102 20.85 -24.36 -5.57
CA ALA A 102 21.06 -25.76 -5.92
C ALA A 102 21.85 -26.47 -4.81
N GLY A 103 21.37 -27.65 -4.38
CA GLY A 103 22.04 -28.46 -3.35
C GLY A 103 21.85 -27.98 -1.90
N ALA A 104 20.98 -26.98 -1.66
CA ALA A 104 20.65 -26.53 -0.30
C ALA A 104 19.69 -27.50 0.41
N ASP A 105 19.81 -27.57 1.74
CA ASP A 105 18.86 -28.29 2.59
C ASP A 105 17.45 -27.67 2.47
N ALA A 106 16.45 -28.52 2.25
CA ALA A 106 15.10 -28.08 1.97
C ALA A 106 14.42 -27.38 3.15
N GLU A 107 14.73 -27.76 4.39
CA GLU A 107 14.13 -27.16 5.58
C GLU A 107 14.78 -25.82 5.90
N MET A 108 16.11 -25.73 5.82
CA MET A 108 16.80 -24.44 5.93
C MET A 108 16.38 -23.46 4.83
N GLU A 109 16.14 -23.93 3.60
CA GLU A 109 15.64 -23.11 2.50
C GLU A 109 14.25 -22.55 2.79
N ARG A 110 13.36 -23.34 3.41
CA ARG A 110 12.02 -22.89 3.82
C ARG A 110 12.08 -21.81 4.88
N VAL A 111 12.87 -22.02 5.93
CA VAL A 111 13.04 -21.03 7.01
C VAL A 111 13.60 -19.73 6.44
N ARG A 112 14.63 -19.80 5.59
CA ARG A 112 15.16 -18.60 4.91
C ARG A 112 14.09 -17.90 4.08
N ALA A 113 13.34 -18.65 3.28
CA ALA A 113 12.29 -18.10 2.43
C ALA A 113 11.17 -17.40 3.24
N MET A 114 10.84 -17.92 4.44
CA MET A 114 9.89 -17.27 5.35
C MET A 114 10.43 -15.93 5.88
N VAL A 115 11.66 -15.89 6.38
CA VAL A 115 12.28 -14.66 6.90
C VAL A 115 12.42 -13.60 5.80
N THR A 116 12.96 -13.98 4.63
CA THR A 116 13.12 -13.05 3.50
C THR A 116 11.76 -12.51 3.03
N ARG A 117 10.70 -13.31 3.11
CA ARG A 117 9.34 -12.89 2.77
C ARG A 117 8.79 -11.86 3.75
N GLU A 118 9.02 -12.01 5.05
CA GLU A 118 8.67 -10.98 6.05
C GLU A 118 9.43 -9.66 5.80
N GLU A 119 10.70 -9.75 5.40
CA GLU A 119 11.49 -8.57 5.04
C GLU A 119 10.93 -7.86 3.80
N VAL A 120 10.52 -8.61 2.77
CA VAL A 120 9.86 -8.06 1.57
C VAL A 120 8.58 -7.32 1.95
N VAL A 121 7.78 -7.88 2.85
CA VAL A 121 6.57 -7.22 3.40
C VAL A 121 6.92 -5.90 4.06
N GLY A 122 7.93 -5.89 4.91
CA GLY A 122 8.40 -4.68 5.59
C GLY A 122 8.79 -3.59 4.59
N VAL A 123 9.56 -3.94 3.56
CA VAL A 123 10.02 -3.02 2.52
C VAL A 123 8.86 -2.47 1.69
N VAL A 124 7.95 -3.33 1.23
CA VAL A 124 6.76 -2.89 0.47
C VAL A 124 5.86 -2.00 1.32
N ARG A 125 5.68 -2.33 2.61
CA ARG A 125 4.92 -1.51 3.56
C ARG A 125 5.55 -0.13 3.73
N ALA A 126 6.88 -0.04 3.84
CA ALA A 126 7.59 1.23 3.93
C ALA A 126 7.39 2.09 2.67
N ILE A 127 7.55 1.49 1.47
CA ILE A 127 7.32 2.18 0.19
C ILE A 127 5.88 2.72 0.10
N ARG A 128 4.89 1.90 0.46
CA ARG A 128 3.48 2.32 0.50
C ARG A 128 3.23 3.45 1.51
N GLY A 129 3.86 3.41 2.68
CA GLY A 129 3.77 4.50 3.65
C GLY A 129 4.32 5.82 3.13
N ASN A 130 5.40 5.79 2.34
CA ASN A 130 5.94 6.96 1.67
C ASN A 130 4.97 7.47 0.59
N TYR A 131 4.38 6.58 -0.20
CA TYR A 131 3.34 6.94 -1.17
C TYR A 131 2.09 7.55 -0.52
N ASP A 132 1.60 6.99 0.59
CA ASP A 132 0.44 7.51 1.31
C ASP A 132 0.71 8.90 1.92
N THR A 133 1.96 9.16 2.28
CA THR A 133 2.39 10.49 2.76
C THR A 133 2.40 11.49 1.61
N ALA A 134 3.05 11.16 0.49
CA ALA A 134 3.05 12.01 -0.70
C ALA A 134 1.65 12.23 -1.28
N LEU A 135 0.78 11.22 -1.24
CA LEU A 135 -0.60 11.32 -1.69
C LEU A 135 -1.41 12.31 -0.85
N ARG A 136 -1.24 12.29 0.48
CA ARG A 136 -1.94 13.24 1.36
C ARG A 136 -1.60 14.68 1.00
N GLU A 137 -0.34 14.96 0.71
CA GLU A 137 0.10 16.28 0.24
C GLU A 137 -0.45 16.60 -1.15
N ALA A 138 -0.42 15.63 -2.07
CA ALA A 138 -0.95 15.77 -3.43
C ALA A 138 -2.44 16.10 -3.48
N LEU A 139 -3.25 15.50 -2.59
CA LEU A 139 -4.69 15.74 -2.55
C LEU A 139 -5.04 17.15 -2.08
N LEU A 140 -4.17 17.82 -1.31
CA LEU A 140 -4.39 19.21 -0.90
C LEU A 140 -4.27 20.20 -2.06
N LEU A 141 -3.65 19.80 -3.17
CA LEU A 141 -3.55 20.63 -4.37
C LEU A 141 -4.83 20.60 -5.21
N LEU A 142 -5.70 19.60 -5.02
CA LEU A 142 -6.87 19.38 -5.85
C LEU A 142 -8.05 20.23 -5.37
N ASP A 143 -8.80 20.80 -6.31
CA ASP A 143 -10.04 21.52 -5.99
C ASP A 143 -11.25 20.58 -5.83
N ALA A 144 -12.39 21.16 -5.43
CA ALA A 144 -13.63 20.42 -5.17
C ALA A 144 -14.18 19.66 -6.39
N THR A 145 -13.87 20.10 -7.61
CA THR A 145 -14.29 19.44 -8.87
C THR A 145 -13.35 18.30 -9.26
N GLN A 146 -12.08 18.36 -8.82
CA GLN A 146 -11.03 17.40 -9.13
C GLN A 146 -10.98 16.25 -8.13
N ALA A 147 -11.15 16.55 -6.83
CA ALA A 147 -11.09 15.60 -5.72
C ALA A 147 -11.96 14.32 -5.92
N PRO A 148 -13.25 14.39 -6.30
CA PRO A 148 -14.05 13.18 -6.48
C PRO A 148 -13.56 12.29 -7.64
N LYS A 149 -13.10 12.90 -8.74
CA LYS A 149 -12.53 12.17 -9.88
C LYS A 149 -11.22 11.48 -9.49
N ALA A 150 -10.38 12.17 -8.71
CA ALA A 150 -9.15 11.60 -8.18
C ALA A 150 -9.42 10.42 -7.24
N ASP A 151 -10.40 10.53 -6.33
CA ASP A 151 -10.76 9.45 -5.41
C ASP A 151 -11.23 8.19 -6.17
N GLU A 152 -12.01 8.34 -7.25
CA GLU A 152 -12.42 7.21 -8.09
C GLU A 152 -11.21 6.52 -8.75
N LEU A 153 -10.28 7.30 -9.31
CA LEU A 153 -9.06 6.79 -9.93
C LEU A 153 -8.17 6.06 -8.92
N LEU A 154 -7.99 6.64 -7.73
CA LEU A 154 -7.18 6.10 -6.65
C LEU A 154 -7.76 4.81 -6.08
N LYS A 155 -9.08 4.71 -5.93
CA LYS A 155 -9.75 3.46 -5.52
C LYS A 155 -9.50 2.32 -6.52
N LYS A 156 -9.61 2.62 -7.82
CA LYS A 156 -9.32 1.62 -8.88
C LYS A 156 -7.86 1.19 -8.86
N GLN A 157 -6.93 2.12 -8.65
CA GLN A 157 -5.51 1.77 -8.54
C GLN A 157 -5.22 0.96 -7.29
N ALA A 158 -5.79 1.31 -6.14
CA ALA A 158 -5.60 0.57 -4.90
C ALA A 158 -6.04 -0.89 -5.01
N ALA A 159 -7.20 -1.15 -5.65
CA ALA A 159 -7.66 -2.51 -5.91
C ALA A 159 -6.71 -3.30 -6.82
N LYS A 160 -6.21 -2.68 -7.90
CA LYS A 160 -5.23 -3.30 -8.80
C LYS A 160 -3.87 -3.54 -8.14
N ALA A 161 -3.44 -2.62 -7.29
CA ALA A 161 -2.20 -2.75 -6.54
C ALA A 161 -2.29 -3.93 -5.56
N GLU A 162 -3.43 -4.08 -4.88
CA GLU A 162 -3.69 -5.23 -4.01
C GLU A 162 -3.70 -6.53 -4.82
N GLU A 163 -4.42 -6.60 -5.94
CA GLU A 163 -4.39 -7.77 -6.84
C GLU A 163 -2.97 -8.14 -7.29
N THR A 164 -2.19 -7.16 -7.75
CA THR A 164 -0.81 -7.36 -8.21
C THR A 164 0.09 -7.86 -7.10
N LEU A 165 -0.05 -7.31 -5.89
CA LEU A 165 0.69 -7.80 -4.72
C LEU A 165 0.30 -9.23 -4.37
N ASN A 166 -1.00 -9.53 -4.41
CA ASN A 166 -1.53 -10.85 -4.10
C ASN A 166 -0.97 -11.91 -5.05
N GLU A 167 -1.00 -11.64 -6.35
CA GLU A 167 -0.48 -12.55 -7.38
C GLU A 167 1.04 -12.75 -7.27
N ASN A 168 1.78 -11.67 -7.00
CA ASN A 168 3.25 -11.67 -7.06
C ASN A 168 3.95 -12.05 -5.77
N MET A 169 3.25 -12.03 -4.63
CA MET A 169 3.75 -12.51 -3.34
C MET A 169 3.52 -14.03 -3.16
N GLY A 170 3.16 -14.74 -4.24
CA GLY A 170 2.95 -16.18 -4.24
C GLY A 170 1.53 -16.60 -3.92
N GLY A 171 0.60 -15.64 -3.75
CA GLY A 171 -0.84 -15.88 -3.64
C GLY A 171 -1.42 -16.20 -5.01
N GLY A 172 -0.80 -17.14 -5.73
CA GLY A 172 -1.46 -17.79 -6.84
C GLY A 172 -2.75 -18.38 -6.29
N ARG A 173 -3.89 -18.03 -6.88
CA ARG A 173 -5.16 -18.74 -6.76
C ARG A 173 -4.86 -20.21 -6.48
N SER A 174 -4.99 -20.63 -5.22
CA SER A 174 -5.04 -22.06 -4.92
C SER A 174 -6.13 -22.59 -5.82
N GLY A 175 -5.73 -23.54 -6.67
CA GLY A 175 -6.54 -23.93 -7.80
C GLY A 175 -7.97 -24.24 -7.38
N MET A 176 -8.87 -24.05 -8.32
CA MET A 176 -9.90 -25.06 -8.57
C MET A 176 -9.23 -26.41 -8.87
N GLY A 177 -8.54 -26.96 -7.87
CA GLY A 177 -8.25 -28.38 -7.72
C GLY A 177 -9.40 -28.92 -6.88
N GLY A 178 -10.58 -28.98 -7.49
CA GLY A 178 -11.74 -29.64 -6.91
C GLY A 178 -11.34 -31.05 -6.53
N GLY A 179 -11.31 -31.31 -5.23
CA GLY A 179 -10.92 -32.60 -4.68
C GLY A 179 -11.82 -33.72 -5.19
N ARG A 180 -11.18 -34.82 -5.59
CA ARG A 180 -11.71 -36.17 -5.39
C ARG A 180 -10.56 -37.10 -5.00
N ARG A 181 -10.08 -36.94 -3.76
CA ARG A 181 -9.61 -38.09 -2.98
C ARG A 181 -10.82 -38.71 -2.32
N GLY A 182 -11.12 -39.96 -2.65
CA GLY A 182 -11.97 -40.83 -1.84
C GLY A 182 -12.86 -41.80 -2.61
N ARG A 183 -12.34 -43.00 -2.92
CA ARG A 183 -13.01 -44.28 -2.59
C ARG A 183 -11.97 -45.44 -2.60
N PRO A 184 -12.02 -46.40 -1.64
CA PRO A 184 -10.93 -47.36 -1.35
C PRO A 184 -11.08 -48.67 -2.17
N PRO A 185 -10.22 -49.69 -2.01
CA PRO A 185 -10.01 -50.74 -3.00
C PRO A 185 -11.15 -51.78 -3.02
N ALA A 186 -11.30 -52.44 -4.17
CA ALA A 186 -11.99 -53.72 -4.35
C ALA A 186 -11.04 -54.67 -5.08
#